data_AF-A0A3P1XQH5-F1
#
_entry.id   AF-A0A3P1XQH5-F1
#
_cell.length_a   1.000
_cell.length_b   1.000
_cell.length_c   1.000
_cell.angle_alpha   90.00
_cell.angle_beta   90.00
_cell.angle_gamma   90.00
#
_symmetry.space_group_name_H-M   'P 1'
#
loop_
_entity.id
_entity.type
_entity.pdbx_description
1 polymer ?
#
loop_
_entity_poly.entity_id
_entity_poly.type
_entity_poly.pdbx_seq_one_letter_code
_entity_poly.pdbx_strand_id
1 'polypeptide(L)'
;MNQYLQEYIKLKKNFEECDGNKASVVALYEFADRLAKCSEQEAKEVLVNVYRILGLMKSAFQLFSGFADLNDRKQHTKYLTLRKFSDSQGDSYPLPKPLTELELKEREAKLAKLPKFRYHPDPLATEAFEEGEAKICPCCGKQSTIYYSTRPYCRENVDNLCPECIANGKAAEKYDAIFIQGADLDEPDREKEDELFHRTPGYISWQGEYWLSCCNDYCEYLGSVGTQELKAMDIAEEVLAEYEARNEYPDVADYLVKDGSLCGYLFRCLHCGKHHLWVDAD
;
A
#
# COMPACT_ATOMS: atom_id res chain seq x y z
N MET A 1 -13.67 33.95 12.13
CA MET A 1 -13.23 32.64 11.60
C MET A 1 -12.74 32.89 10.18
N ASN A 2 -11.47 32.64 9.89
CA ASN A 2 -10.90 32.88 8.55
C ASN A 2 -11.46 31.86 7.53
N GLN A 3 -11.26 32.13 6.24
CA GLN A 3 -11.79 31.32 5.14
C GLN A 3 -11.24 29.88 5.16
N TYR A 4 -9.95 29.70 5.46
CA TYR A 4 -9.33 28.37 5.54
C TYR A 4 -9.97 27.48 6.60
N LEU A 5 -10.27 28.04 7.78
CA LEU A 5 -10.88 27.31 8.88
C LEU A 5 -12.34 26.95 8.57
N GLN A 6 -13.08 27.81 7.85
CA GLN A 6 -14.43 27.50 7.37
C GLN A 6 -14.41 26.31 6.39
N GLU A 7 -13.50 26.35 5.42
CA GLU A 7 -13.36 25.29 4.43
C GLU A 7 -12.92 23.96 5.07
N TYR A 8 -11.95 24.00 5.99
CA TYR A 8 -11.54 22.84 6.78
C TYR A 8 -12.70 22.19 7.54
N ILE A 9 -13.54 22.98 8.22
CA ILE A 9 -14.70 22.46 8.96
C ILE A 9 -15.66 21.73 8.01
N LYS A 10 -15.91 22.31 6.82
CA LYS A 10 -16.77 21.67 5.81
C LYS A 10 -16.17 20.36 5.30
N LEU A 11 -14.87 20.34 4.99
CA LEU A 11 -14.18 19.15 4.49
C LEU A 11 -14.12 18.06 5.55
N LYS A 12 -13.80 18.41 6.80
CA LYS A 12 -13.80 17.48 7.94
C LYS A 12 -15.18 16.86 8.14
N LYS A 13 -16.22 17.68 8.13
CA LYS A 13 -17.60 17.21 8.27
C LYS A 13 -17.98 16.24 7.14
N ASN A 14 -17.66 16.57 5.90
CA ASN A 14 -17.92 15.69 4.75
C ASN A 14 -17.14 14.37 4.85
N PHE A 15 -15.89 14.42 5.31
CA PHE A 15 -15.09 13.23 5.57
C PHE A 15 -15.73 12.32 6.63
N GLU A 16 -16.22 12.90 7.74
CA GLU A 16 -16.90 12.17 8.81
C GLU A 16 -18.26 11.60 8.35
N GLU A 17 -19.06 12.37 7.61
CA GLU A 17 -20.38 11.94 7.11
C GLU A 17 -20.31 10.86 6.04
N CYS A 18 -19.23 10.82 5.25
CA CYS A 18 -18.99 9.82 4.22
C CYS A 18 -18.01 8.72 4.65
N ASP A 19 -17.74 8.59 5.96
CA ASP A 19 -16.82 7.59 6.54
C ASP A 19 -15.48 7.48 5.79
N GLY A 20 -14.92 8.62 5.40
CA GLY A 20 -13.62 8.70 4.73
C GLY A 20 -13.56 8.13 3.32
N ASN A 21 -14.67 8.16 2.57
CA ASN A 21 -14.67 7.70 1.18
C ASN A 21 -13.61 8.39 0.30
N LYS A 22 -13.29 7.78 -0.85
CA LYS A 22 -12.27 8.25 -1.80
C LYS A 22 -12.40 9.74 -2.14
N ALA A 23 -13.59 10.22 -2.44
CA ALA A 23 -13.81 11.61 -2.85
C ALA A 23 -13.49 12.61 -1.72
N SER A 24 -13.83 12.27 -0.48
CA SER A 24 -13.53 13.10 0.69
C SER A 24 -12.02 13.17 0.96
N VAL A 25 -11.30 12.06 0.77
CA VAL A 25 -9.83 12.00 0.93
C VAL A 25 -9.13 12.82 -0.15
N VAL A 26 -9.57 12.74 -1.41
CA VAL A 26 -9.05 13.59 -2.51
C VAL A 26 -9.19 15.06 -2.15
N ALA A 27 -10.38 15.47 -1.70
CA ALA A 27 -10.62 16.87 -1.36
C ALA A 27 -9.72 17.37 -0.22
N LEU A 28 -9.39 16.52 0.76
CA LEU A 28 -8.45 16.84 1.83
C LEU A 28 -7.02 17.01 1.30
N TYR A 29 -6.55 16.12 0.41
CA TYR A 29 -5.23 16.25 -0.21
C TYR A 29 -5.11 17.49 -1.10
N GLU A 30 -6.11 17.76 -1.94
CA GLU A 30 -6.13 18.99 -2.77
C GLU A 30 -6.11 20.25 -1.90
N PHE A 31 -6.85 20.24 -0.79
CA PHE A 31 -6.84 21.34 0.15
C PHE A 31 -5.48 21.49 0.85
N ALA A 32 -4.86 20.38 1.27
CA ALA A 32 -3.51 20.38 1.83
C ALA A 32 -2.48 20.97 0.83
N ASP A 33 -2.54 20.54 -0.43
CA ASP A 33 -1.65 21.00 -1.50
C ASP A 33 -1.84 22.50 -1.80
N ARG A 34 -3.06 23.04 -1.65
CA ARG A 34 -3.33 24.49 -1.71
C ARG A 34 -2.73 25.23 -0.51
N LEU A 35 -3.02 24.77 0.71
CA LEU A 35 -2.54 25.42 1.94
C LEU A 35 -1.02 25.44 2.03
N ALA A 36 -0.34 24.38 1.56
CA ALA A 36 1.12 24.28 1.57
C ALA A 36 1.80 25.37 0.71
N LYS A 37 1.08 25.98 -0.24
CA LYS A 37 1.56 27.07 -1.09
C LYS A 37 1.33 28.45 -0.47
N CYS A 38 0.53 28.54 0.59
CA CYS A 38 0.23 29.79 1.28
C CYS A 38 1.31 30.10 2.33
N SER A 39 1.72 31.37 2.45
CA SER A 39 2.68 31.81 3.46
C SER A 39 2.03 32.22 4.80
N GLU A 40 0.71 32.43 4.79
CA GLU A 40 -0.10 32.94 5.91
C GLU A 40 -0.09 31.97 7.10
N GLN A 41 -0.01 32.51 8.32
CA GLN A 41 0.08 31.72 9.54
C GLN A 41 -1.19 30.88 9.76
N GLU A 42 -2.34 31.47 9.47
CA GLU A 42 -3.65 30.84 9.49
C GLU A 42 -3.73 29.61 8.60
N ALA A 43 -3.14 29.66 7.39
CA ALA A 43 -3.11 28.55 6.47
C ALA A 43 -2.27 27.39 7.03
N LYS A 44 -1.11 27.71 7.64
CA LYS A 44 -0.24 26.71 8.28
C LYS A 44 -0.92 26.02 9.46
N GLU A 45 -1.64 26.78 10.30
CA GLU A 45 -2.39 26.22 11.42
C GLU A 45 -3.48 25.25 10.97
N VAL A 46 -4.20 25.59 9.88
CA VAL A 46 -5.20 24.71 9.28
C VAL A 46 -4.54 23.49 8.63
N LEU A 47 -3.41 23.66 7.93
CA LEU A 47 -2.68 22.57 7.30
C LEU A 47 -2.24 21.51 8.32
N VAL A 48 -1.77 21.92 9.50
CA VAL A 48 -1.47 20.99 10.61
C VAL A 48 -2.70 20.14 10.96
N ASN A 49 -3.91 20.71 10.94
CA ASN A 49 -5.12 19.95 11.25
C ASN A 49 -5.52 19.01 10.10
N VAL A 50 -5.31 19.41 8.84
CA VAL A 50 -5.55 18.56 7.67
C VAL A 50 -4.59 17.37 7.68
N TYR A 51 -3.30 17.59 7.93
CA TYR A 51 -2.31 16.51 8.04
C TYR A 51 -2.67 15.48 9.11
N ARG A 52 -3.24 15.91 10.24
CA ARG A 52 -3.73 14.97 11.26
C ARG A 52 -4.88 14.10 10.78
N ILE A 53 -5.81 14.63 9.98
CA ILE A 53 -6.89 13.82 9.39
C ILE A 53 -6.31 12.84 8.38
N LEU A 54 -5.35 13.29 7.58
CA LEU A 54 -4.67 12.48 6.57
C LEU A 54 -3.70 11.44 7.15
N GLY A 55 -3.53 11.33 8.47
CA GLY A 55 -2.58 10.39 9.09
C GLY A 55 -1.11 10.81 8.99
N LEU A 56 -0.82 12.01 8.47
CA LEU A 56 0.53 12.56 8.27
C LEU A 56 1.06 13.21 9.57
N MET A 57 1.28 12.40 10.61
CA MET A 57 1.60 12.89 11.96
C MET A 57 2.99 13.52 12.08
N LYS A 58 3.99 13.00 11.37
CA LYS A 58 5.34 13.59 11.33
C LYS A 58 5.32 14.91 10.58
N SER A 59 4.65 14.96 9.42
CA SER A 59 4.47 16.21 8.67
C SER A 59 3.71 17.27 9.48
N ALA A 60 2.64 16.87 10.18
CA ALA A 60 1.90 17.76 11.09
C ALA A 60 2.79 18.29 12.23
N PHE A 61 3.59 17.42 12.86
CA PHE A 61 4.48 17.80 13.94
C PHE A 61 5.60 18.74 13.47
N GLN A 62 6.29 18.43 12.36
CA GLN A 62 7.36 19.25 11.82
C GLN A 62 6.86 20.65 11.46
N LEU A 63 5.71 20.75 10.80
CA LEU A 63 5.09 22.02 10.45
C LEU A 63 4.71 22.82 11.71
N PHE A 64 4.04 22.19 12.67
CA PHE A 64 3.61 22.86 13.91
C PHE A 64 4.80 23.32 14.76
N SER A 65 5.85 22.51 14.84
CA SER A 65 7.08 22.84 15.58
C SER A 65 7.77 24.10 15.06
N GLY A 66 7.60 24.42 13.77
CA GLY A 66 8.17 25.62 13.16
C GLY A 66 7.56 26.94 13.66
N PHE A 67 6.40 26.92 14.30
CA PHE A 67 5.71 28.15 14.74
C PHE A 67 5.00 28.06 16.10
N ALA A 68 5.03 26.91 16.79
CA ALA A 68 4.34 26.74 18.07
C ALA A 68 4.93 27.64 19.17
N ASP A 69 4.05 28.35 19.89
CA ASP A 69 4.42 29.05 21.13
C ASP A 69 4.31 28.09 22.32
N LEU A 70 5.45 27.63 22.83
CA LEU A 70 5.50 26.70 23.96
C LEU A 70 5.13 27.36 25.31
N ASN A 71 5.00 28.69 25.36
CA ASN A 71 4.48 29.38 26.54
C ASN A 71 2.94 29.35 26.58
N ASP A 72 2.28 29.21 25.43
CA ASP A 72 0.85 28.96 25.37
C ASP A 72 0.56 27.50 25.75
N ARG A 73 -0.18 27.32 26.85
CA ARG A 73 -0.48 25.98 27.41
C ARG A 73 -1.20 25.07 26.41
N LYS A 74 -2.09 25.61 25.57
CA LYS A 74 -2.83 24.80 24.58
C LYS A 74 -1.90 24.37 23.45
N GLN A 75 -1.07 25.27 22.95
CA GLN A 75 -0.09 24.97 21.92
C GLN A 75 0.98 24.00 22.42
N HIS A 76 1.49 24.19 23.63
CA HIS A 76 2.43 23.24 24.25
C HIS A 76 1.82 21.83 24.40
N THR A 77 0.55 21.73 24.79
CA THR A 77 -0.14 20.43 24.87
C THR A 77 -0.26 19.78 23.48
N LYS A 78 -0.69 20.55 22.47
CA LYS A 78 -0.76 20.09 21.07
C LYS A 78 0.61 19.65 20.55
N TYR A 79 1.67 20.37 20.89
CA TYR A 79 3.05 20.04 20.54
C TYR A 79 3.47 18.68 21.10
N LEU A 80 3.26 18.44 22.39
CA LEU A 80 3.61 17.15 23.02
C LEU A 80 2.81 15.99 22.42
N THR A 81 1.51 16.20 22.14
CA THR A 81 0.67 15.19 21.50
C THR A 81 1.16 14.86 20.08
N LEU A 82 1.42 15.88 19.26
CA LEU A 82 1.93 15.69 17.89
C LEU A 82 3.30 15.03 17.88
N ARG A 83 4.19 15.41 18.80
CA ARG A 83 5.49 14.77 18.96
C ARG A 83 5.33 13.28 19.27
N LYS A 84 4.48 12.92 20.23
CA LYS A 84 4.22 11.53 20.58
C LYS A 84 3.78 10.72 19.36
N PHE A 85 2.81 11.22 18.60
CA PHE A 85 2.34 10.53 17.39
C PHE A 85 3.41 10.48 16.30
N SER A 86 4.16 11.56 16.09
CA SER A 86 5.28 11.59 15.15
C SER A 86 6.35 10.55 15.51
N ASP A 87 6.68 10.40 16.80
CA ASP A 87 7.71 9.46 17.27
C ASP A 87 7.22 8.00 17.17
N SER A 88 5.93 7.74 17.39
CA SER A 88 5.38 6.38 17.36
C SER A 88 4.93 5.90 15.97
N GLN A 89 4.32 6.78 15.18
CA GLN A 89 3.65 6.44 13.92
C GLN A 89 4.30 7.08 12.69
N GLY A 90 5.08 8.16 12.86
CA GLY A 90 5.65 8.88 11.73
C GLY A 90 4.59 9.36 10.73
N ASP A 91 4.87 9.18 9.45
CA ASP A 91 3.89 9.29 8.35
C ASP A 91 3.62 7.89 7.75
N SER A 92 3.70 6.83 8.57
CA SER A 92 3.66 5.44 8.08
C SER A 92 2.26 4.97 7.66
N TYR A 93 1.20 5.59 8.19
CA TYR A 93 -0.19 5.18 7.92
C TYR A 93 -1.05 6.36 7.41
N PRO A 94 -0.68 6.98 6.28
CA PRO A 94 -1.48 8.06 5.72
C PRO A 94 -2.74 7.49 5.06
N LEU A 95 -3.82 8.28 5.04
CA LEU A 95 -4.97 7.96 4.20
C LEU A 95 -4.50 7.82 2.75
N PRO A 96 -4.93 6.79 1.98
CA PRO A 96 -4.46 6.58 0.62
C PRO A 96 -4.64 7.81 -0.26
N LYS A 97 -3.54 8.41 -0.74
CA LYS A 97 -3.57 9.51 -1.71
C LYS A 97 -3.84 8.93 -3.10
N PRO A 98 -4.95 9.26 -3.76
CA PRO A 98 -5.14 8.83 -5.14
C PRO A 98 -4.11 9.47 -6.05
N LEU A 99 -3.53 8.66 -6.94
CA LEU A 99 -2.60 9.16 -7.94
C LEU A 99 -3.28 10.19 -8.85
N THR A 100 -2.55 11.23 -9.20
CA THR A 100 -2.94 12.21 -10.22
C THR A 100 -2.95 11.56 -11.61
N GLU A 101 -3.65 12.17 -12.57
CA GLU A 101 -3.66 11.68 -13.96
C GLU A 101 -2.25 11.58 -14.57
N LEU A 102 -1.33 12.46 -14.17
CA LEU A 102 0.06 12.43 -14.63
C LEU A 102 0.79 11.23 -14.04
N GLU A 103 0.70 11.02 -12.73
CA GLU A 103 1.33 9.88 -12.04
C GLU A 103 0.78 8.54 -12.55
N LEU A 104 -0.53 8.47 -12.85
CA LEU A 104 -1.15 7.29 -13.47
C LEU A 104 -0.53 7.00 -14.84
N LYS A 105 -0.41 8.01 -15.71
CA LYS A 105 0.20 7.84 -17.05
C LYS A 105 1.67 7.44 -16.95
N GLU A 106 2.42 8.00 -16.00
CA GLU A 106 3.81 7.62 -15.76
C GLU A 106 3.92 6.18 -15.30
N ARG A 107 3.03 5.74 -14.39
CA ARG A 107 2.95 4.35 -13.93
C ARG A 107 2.58 3.39 -15.05
N GLU A 108 1.59 3.71 -15.86
CA GLU A 108 1.23 2.93 -17.06
C GLU A 108 2.40 2.82 -18.04
N ALA A 109 3.12 3.93 -18.29
CA ALA A 109 4.29 3.93 -19.17
C ALA A 109 5.46 3.10 -18.61
N LYS A 110 5.60 3.01 -17.27
CA LYS A 110 6.58 2.13 -16.61
C LYS A 110 6.16 0.66 -16.73
N LEU A 111 4.92 0.33 -16.39
CA LEU A 111 4.38 -1.03 -16.50
C LEU A 111 4.43 -1.56 -17.93
N ALA A 112 4.22 -0.72 -18.93
CA ALA A 112 4.35 -1.10 -20.33
C ALA A 112 5.76 -1.56 -20.75
N LYS A 113 6.79 -1.24 -19.96
CA LYS A 113 8.19 -1.68 -20.17
C LYS A 113 8.53 -2.94 -19.38
N LEU A 114 7.65 -3.39 -18.49
CA LEU A 114 7.84 -4.60 -17.71
C LEU A 114 7.13 -5.79 -18.38
N PRO A 115 7.60 -7.02 -18.11
CA PRO A 115 6.80 -8.20 -18.39
C PRO A 115 5.43 -8.11 -17.71
N LYS A 116 4.43 -8.68 -18.35
CA LYS A 116 3.10 -8.82 -17.76
C LYS A 116 3.08 -10.05 -16.86
N PHE A 117 2.70 -9.86 -15.61
CA PHE A 117 2.47 -10.93 -14.66
C PHE A 117 0.96 -11.06 -14.46
N ARG A 118 0.40 -12.20 -14.87
CA ARG A 118 -1.04 -12.42 -14.84
C ARG A 118 -1.62 -12.33 -13.42
N TYR A 119 -0.90 -12.89 -12.46
CA TYR A 119 -1.32 -12.92 -11.07
C TYR A 119 -0.81 -11.70 -10.28
N HIS A 120 0.19 -10.96 -10.75
CA HIS A 120 0.70 -9.78 -10.05
C HIS A 120 0.75 -8.57 -11.01
N PRO A 121 -0.40 -8.00 -11.40
CA PRO A 121 -0.52 -7.07 -12.53
C PRO A 121 0.27 -5.76 -12.36
N ASP A 122 0.45 -5.29 -11.13
CA ASP A 122 1.13 -4.03 -10.83
C ASP A 122 2.19 -4.18 -9.73
N PRO A 123 3.30 -4.88 -10.03
CA PRO A 123 4.33 -5.22 -9.05
C PRO A 123 5.19 -4.03 -8.62
N LEU A 124 5.06 -2.88 -9.29
CA LEU A 124 5.69 -1.63 -8.84
C LEU A 124 4.87 -0.97 -7.73
N ALA A 125 3.55 -1.08 -7.80
CA ALA A 125 2.65 -0.49 -6.80
C ALA A 125 2.65 -1.17 -5.45
N THR A 126 2.82 -2.49 -5.51
CA THR A 126 2.92 -3.38 -4.36
C THR A 126 4.35 -3.46 -3.83
N GLU A 127 5.27 -2.72 -4.45
CA GLU A 127 6.68 -2.65 -4.11
C GLU A 127 7.42 -4.00 -4.21
N ALA A 128 6.84 -4.98 -4.91
CA ALA A 128 7.53 -6.23 -5.25
C ALA A 128 8.74 -5.97 -6.16
N PHE A 129 8.68 -4.93 -6.99
CA PHE A 129 9.83 -4.35 -7.65
C PHE A 129 10.10 -2.92 -7.17
N GLU A 130 11.36 -2.62 -6.94
CA GLU A 130 11.83 -1.27 -6.66
C GLU A 130 12.63 -0.70 -7.83
N GLU A 131 12.59 0.63 -7.97
CA GLU A 131 13.39 1.38 -8.92
C GLU A 131 14.58 2.03 -8.20
N GLY A 132 15.78 1.90 -8.77
CA GLY A 132 16.99 2.43 -8.19
C GLY A 132 18.11 2.62 -9.21
N GLU A 133 19.33 2.76 -8.70
CA GLU A 133 20.52 2.82 -9.54
C GLU A 133 20.68 1.53 -10.36
N ALA A 134 21.30 1.63 -11.53
CA ALA A 134 21.48 0.49 -12.41
C ALA A 134 22.35 -0.59 -11.75
N LYS A 135 21.75 -1.75 -11.48
CA LYS A 135 22.41 -2.93 -10.90
C LYS A 135 22.48 -4.06 -11.91
N ILE A 136 23.44 -4.97 -11.74
CA ILE A 136 23.61 -6.15 -12.60
C ILE A 136 22.73 -7.28 -12.05
N CYS A 137 21.81 -7.80 -12.88
CA CYS A 137 21.01 -8.96 -12.53
C CYS A 137 21.90 -10.20 -12.42
N PRO A 138 21.93 -10.91 -11.28
CA PRO A 138 22.79 -12.08 -11.10
C PRO A 138 22.36 -13.25 -11.99
N CYS A 139 21.11 -13.30 -12.44
CA CYS A 139 20.62 -14.36 -13.34
C CYS A 139 21.20 -14.19 -14.76
N CYS A 140 20.94 -13.06 -15.43
CA CYS A 140 21.28 -12.85 -16.84
C CYS A 140 22.51 -11.96 -17.11
N GLY A 141 23.09 -11.33 -16.10
CA GLY A 141 24.25 -10.43 -16.24
C GLY A 141 23.96 -9.08 -16.90
N LYS A 142 22.69 -8.76 -17.19
CA LYS A 142 22.28 -7.46 -17.76
C LYS A 142 22.08 -6.41 -16.66
N GLN A 143 22.30 -5.14 -17.01
CA GLN A 143 21.95 -4.03 -16.14
C GLN A 143 20.43 -3.79 -16.13
N SER A 144 19.89 -3.49 -14.97
CA SER A 144 18.48 -3.11 -14.75
C SER A 144 18.40 -2.00 -13.70
N THR A 145 17.51 -1.04 -13.92
CA THR A 145 17.14 -0.03 -12.92
C THR A 145 15.93 -0.43 -12.08
N ILE A 146 15.24 -1.50 -12.48
CA ILE A 146 14.10 -2.09 -11.76
C ILE A 146 14.50 -3.51 -11.37
N TYR A 147 14.33 -3.86 -10.10
CA TYR A 147 14.73 -5.16 -9.60
C TYR A 147 13.88 -5.60 -8.41
N TYR A 148 13.83 -6.91 -8.20
CA TYR A 148 13.01 -7.56 -7.17
C TYR A 148 13.45 -7.07 -5.79
N SER A 149 12.49 -6.57 -5.03
CA SER A 149 12.73 -5.93 -3.72
C SER A 149 12.98 -6.96 -2.62
N THR A 150 12.47 -8.18 -2.80
CA THR A 150 12.65 -9.28 -1.87
C THR A 150 13.60 -10.32 -2.44
N ARG A 151 13.58 -11.53 -1.85
CA ARG A 151 14.43 -12.65 -2.23
C ARG A 151 13.54 -13.84 -2.55
N PRO A 152 13.83 -14.58 -3.64
CA PRO A 152 13.16 -15.84 -3.82
C PRO A 152 13.62 -16.84 -2.76
N TYR A 153 12.77 -17.79 -2.43
CA TYR A 153 13.15 -18.91 -1.60
C TYR A 153 14.04 -19.85 -2.42
N CYS A 154 15.34 -19.84 -2.11
CA CYS A 154 16.35 -20.70 -2.71
C CYS A 154 17.53 -20.88 -1.74
N ARG A 155 18.46 -21.79 -2.07
CA ARG A 155 19.67 -22.03 -1.24
C ARG A 155 20.66 -20.88 -1.27
N GLU A 156 20.66 -20.14 -2.36
CA GLU A 156 21.62 -19.07 -2.61
C GLU A 156 21.05 -17.74 -2.15
N ASN A 157 21.91 -16.83 -1.72
CA ASN A 157 21.47 -15.49 -1.38
C ASN A 157 21.44 -14.60 -2.63
N VAL A 158 20.29 -14.57 -3.31
CA VAL A 158 20.12 -13.89 -4.60
C VAL A 158 19.32 -12.60 -4.43
N ASP A 159 19.94 -11.48 -4.78
CA ASP A 159 19.35 -10.13 -4.75
C ASP A 159 19.35 -9.48 -6.14
N ASN A 160 18.51 -8.47 -6.33
CA ASN A 160 18.48 -7.63 -7.53
C ASN A 160 18.14 -8.39 -8.83
N LEU A 161 17.24 -9.38 -8.76
CA LEU A 161 16.72 -10.06 -9.94
C LEU A 161 15.92 -9.09 -10.81
N CYS A 162 16.18 -9.08 -12.12
CA CYS A 162 15.40 -8.24 -13.02
C CYS A 162 14.03 -8.87 -13.34
N PRO A 163 12.99 -8.07 -13.62
CA PRO A 163 11.65 -8.54 -13.93
C PRO A 163 11.61 -9.59 -15.06
N GLU A 164 12.42 -9.41 -16.10
CA GLU A 164 12.52 -10.34 -17.24
C GLU A 164 12.93 -11.76 -16.83
N CYS A 165 13.88 -11.90 -15.90
CA CYS A 165 14.36 -13.20 -15.44
C CYS A 165 13.35 -13.94 -14.56
N ILE A 166 12.49 -13.20 -13.86
CA ILE A 166 11.36 -13.78 -13.12
C ILE A 166 10.31 -14.22 -14.15
N ALA A 167 9.85 -13.32 -15.01
CA ALA A 167 8.75 -13.58 -15.94
C ALA A 167 8.99 -14.76 -16.90
N ASN A 168 10.24 -14.98 -17.33
CA ASN A 168 10.58 -16.09 -18.22
C ASN A 168 11.07 -17.35 -17.50
N GLY A 169 11.04 -17.39 -16.16
CA GLY A 169 11.43 -18.54 -15.35
C GLY A 169 12.92 -18.81 -15.24
N LYS A 170 13.80 -18.05 -15.91
CA LYS A 170 15.26 -18.29 -15.85
C LYS A 170 15.84 -18.12 -14.46
N ALA A 171 15.28 -17.22 -13.65
CA ALA A 171 15.71 -17.07 -12.26
C ALA A 171 15.36 -18.32 -11.44
N ALA A 172 14.13 -18.82 -11.57
CA ALA A 172 13.69 -20.05 -10.91
C ALA A 172 14.54 -21.25 -11.34
N GLU A 173 14.73 -21.45 -12.65
CA GLU A 173 15.51 -22.56 -13.20
C GLU A 173 16.98 -22.53 -12.73
N LYS A 174 17.61 -21.35 -12.76
CA LYS A 174 19.04 -21.21 -12.42
C LYS A 174 19.30 -21.49 -10.94
N TYR A 175 18.38 -21.09 -10.07
CA TYR A 175 18.59 -21.07 -8.62
C TYR A 175 17.75 -22.10 -7.87
N ASP A 176 16.98 -22.94 -8.58
CA ASP A 176 16.00 -23.86 -7.99
C ASP A 176 15.09 -23.11 -7.00
N ALA A 177 14.52 -22.00 -7.48
CA ALA A 177 13.93 -20.96 -6.66
C ALA A 177 12.42 -20.84 -6.86
N ILE A 178 11.69 -20.65 -5.77
CA ILE A 178 10.26 -20.31 -5.76
C ILE A 178 10.06 -18.90 -5.21
N PHE A 179 9.09 -18.17 -5.75
CA PHE A 179 8.81 -16.78 -5.37
C PHE A 179 7.64 -16.64 -4.40
N ILE A 180 6.88 -17.71 -4.20
CA ILE A 180 5.65 -17.74 -3.40
C ILE A 180 5.70 -18.99 -2.52
N GLN A 181 5.30 -18.88 -1.25
CA GLN A 181 5.45 -19.97 -0.28
C GLN A 181 4.25 -20.91 -0.25
N GLY A 182 3.04 -20.40 -0.50
CA GLY A 182 1.83 -21.21 -0.53
C GLY A 182 0.72 -20.60 -1.37
N ALA A 183 -0.27 -21.43 -1.71
CA ALA A 183 -1.49 -21.00 -2.39
C ALA A 183 -2.65 -21.96 -2.05
N ASP A 184 -3.89 -21.49 -2.19
CA ASP A 184 -5.13 -22.20 -1.80
C ASP A 184 -5.78 -23.03 -2.93
N LEU A 185 -5.06 -23.31 -4.03
CA LEU A 185 -5.60 -24.09 -5.14
C LEU A 185 -5.22 -25.57 -5.00
N ASP A 186 -6.21 -26.41 -4.69
CA ASP A 186 -6.00 -27.84 -4.39
C ASP A 186 -5.52 -28.66 -5.61
N GLU A 187 -6.09 -28.41 -6.80
CA GLU A 187 -5.77 -29.15 -8.03
C GLU A 187 -5.42 -28.17 -9.18
N PRO A 188 -4.27 -27.49 -9.11
CA PRO A 188 -3.87 -26.55 -10.14
C PRO A 188 -3.46 -27.28 -11.43
N ASP A 189 -3.74 -26.63 -12.56
CA ASP A 189 -3.08 -26.99 -13.81
C ASP A 189 -1.58 -26.69 -13.68
N ARG A 190 -0.72 -27.61 -14.14
CA ARG A 190 0.75 -27.48 -14.00
C ARG A 190 1.32 -26.20 -14.58
N GLU A 191 0.74 -25.68 -15.66
CA GLU A 191 1.20 -24.43 -16.27
C GLU A 191 0.85 -23.22 -15.40
N LYS A 192 -0.31 -23.25 -14.73
CA LYS A 192 -0.72 -22.20 -13.78
C LYS A 192 0.13 -22.24 -12.52
N GLU A 193 0.40 -23.44 -12.01
CA GLU A 193 1.29 -23.64 -10.87
C GLU A 193 2.69 -23.11 -11.17
N ASP A 194 3.26 -23.46 -12.33
CA ASP A 194 4.55 -22.92 -12.76
C ASP A 194 4.54 -21.39 -12.95
N GLU A 195 3.48 -20.85 -13.60
CA GLU A 195 3.34 -19.41 -13.79
C GLU A 195 3.32 -18.66 -12.45
N LEU A 196 2.62 -19.21 -11.45
CA LEU A 196 2.56 -18.64 -10.11
C LEU A 196 3.93 -18.77 -9.42
N PHE A 197 4.37 -19.98 -9.10
CA PHE A 197 5.49 -20.19 -8.18
C PHE A 197 6.86 -19.82 -8.75
N HIS A 198 7.06 -19.91 -10.08
CA HIS A 198 8.37 -19.68 -10.71
C HIS A 198 8.45 -18.41 -11.55
N ARG A 199 7.30 -17.87 -11.98
CA ARG A 199 7.24 -16.75 -12.93
C ARG A 199 6.48 -15.52 -12.45
N THR A 200 5.89 -15.57 -11.26
CA THR A 200 5.23 -14.42 -10.63
C THR A 200 6.06 -13.92 -9.46
N PRO A 201 6.35 -12.61 -9.36
CA PRO A 201 7.03 -12.07 -8.19
C PRO A 201 6.11 -12.19 -6.95
N GLY A 202 6.67 -12.65 -5.83
CA GLY A 202 6.01 -12.63 -4.53
C GLY A 202 5.78 -11.21 -3.99
N TYR A 203 5.15 -11.11 -2.83
CA TYR A 203 4.88 -9.86 -2.11
C TYR A 203 5.43 -9.94 -0.69
N ILE A 204 5.67 -8.79 -0.05
CA ILE A 204 6.19 -8.77 1.32
C ILE A 204 5.08 -9.17 2.29
N SER A 205 5.37 -10.12 3.19
CA SER A 205 4.46 -10.51 4.27
C SER A 205 5.17 -10.91 5.55
N TRP A 206 4.42 -11.18 6.63
CA TRP A 206 4.94 -11.52 7.94
C TRP A 206 5.24 -13.02 8.08
N GLN A 207 4.28 -13.87 7.75
CA GLN A 207 4.33 -15.35 7.88
C GLN A 207 4.54 -16.05 6.53
N GLY A 208 4.87 -15.30 5.48
CA GLY A 208 5.13 -15.81 4.12
C GLY A 208 3.97 -15.60 3.14
N GLU A 209 4.27 -15.63 1.84
CA GLU A 209 3.29 -15.36 0.79
C GLU A 209 2.28 -16.49 0.68
N TYR A 210 1.00 -16.16 0.71
CA TYR A 210 -0.10 -17.10 0.57
C TYR A 210 -1.11 -16.61 -0.47
N TRP A 211 -1.11 -17.26 -1.64
CA TRP A 211 -1.90 -16.82 -2.79
C TRP A 211 -3.31 -17.38 -2.79
N LEU A 212 -4.30 -16.51 -3.00
CA LEU A 212 -5.70 -16.93 -3.06
C LEU A 212 -6.16 -17.30 -4.47
N SER A 213 -7.21 -18.11 -4.57
CA SER A 213 -7.78 -18.64 -5.80
C SER A 213 -9.30 -18.57 -5.76
N CYS A 214 -9.89 -18.48 -6.95
CA CYS A 214 -11.33 -18.41 -7.13
C CYS A 214 -11.65 -18.85 -8.56
N CYS A 215 -12.78 -19.53 -8.76
CA CYS A 215 -13.18 -20.05 -10.07
C CYS A 215 -12.12 -20.96 -10.73
N ASN A 216 -11.43 -21.80 -9.93
CA ASN A 216 -10.41 -22.75 -10.39
C ASN A 216 -9.19 -22.09 -11.08
N ASP A 217 -8.82 -20.91 -10.61
CA ASP A 217 -7.65 -20.15 -11.04
C ASP A 217 -7.13 -19.28 -9.90
N TYR A 218 -5.84 -18.95 -9.93
CA TYR A 218 -5.29 -18.00 -8.96
C TYR A 218 -5.85 -16.60 -9.21
N CYS A 219 -6.10 -15.87 -8.13
CA CYS A 219 -6.50 -14.48 -8.17
C CYS A 219 -5.29 -13.59 -8.52
N GLU A 220 -5.56 -12.37 -8.96
CA GLU A 220 -4.53 -11.35 -9.05
C GLU A 220 -4.36 -10.62 -7.72
N TYR A 221 -3.12 -10.39 -7.31
CA TYR A 221 -2.77 -9.65 -6.11
C TYR A 221 -2.76 -8.15 -6.39
N LEU A 222 -3.45 -7.39 -5.54
CA LEU A 222 -3.65 -5.95 -5.69
C LEU A 222 -2.83 -5.09 -4.71
N GLY A 223 -2.21 -5.72 -3.70
CA GLY A 223 -1.41 -5.03 -2.69
C GLY A 223 -1.87 -5.29 -1.26
N SER A 224 -1.10 -4.76 -0.32
CA SER A 224 -1.46 -4.73 1.10
C SER A 224 -2.55 -3.70 1.36
N VAL A 225 -3.45 -4.01 2.29
CA VAL A 225 -4.63 -3.21 2.63
C VAL A 225 -4.89 -3.25 4.14
N GLY A 226 -5.41 -2.14 4.65
CA GLY A 226 -6.12 -2.05 5.92
C GLY A 226 -7.60 -1.79 5.70
N THR A 227 -8.33 -1.62 6.80
CA THR A 227 -9.77 -1.27 6.74
C THR A 227 -10.01 0.04 5.99
N GLN A 228 -9.07 0.98 6.09
CA GLN A 228 -9.18 2.28 5.41
C GLN A 228 -9.11 2.14 3.89
N GLU A 229 -8.20 1.32 3.36
CA GLU A 229 -8.07 1.04 1.93
C GLU A 229 -9.31 0.34 1.39
N LEU A 230 -9.82 -0.67 2.11
CA LEU A 230 -11.02 -1.39 1.72
C LEU A 230 -12.25 -0.48 1.67
N LYS A 231 -12.38 0.46 2.62
CA LYS A 231 -13.44 1.48 2.61
C LYS A 231 -13.28 2.47 1.46
N ALA A 232 -12.05 2.92 1.18
CA ALA A 232 -11.77 3.81 0.06
C ALA A 232 -12.08 3.16 -1.31
N MET A 233 -12.07 1.83 -1.38
CA MET A 233 -12.45 1.03 -2.55
C MET A 233 -13.93 0.64 -2.59
N ASP A 234 -14.71 0.94 -1.55
CA ASP A 234 -16.13 0.56 -1.43
C ASP A 234 -16.37 -0.96 -1.45
N ILE A 235 -15.44 -1.73 -0.87
CA ILE A 235 -15.51 -3.21 -0.81
C ILE A 235 -15.39 -3.79 0.60
N ALA A 236 -15.24 -2.93 1.62
CA ALA A 236 -14.96 -3.36 2.99
C ALA A 236 -15.99 -4.34 3.55
N GLU A 237 -17.29 -4.05 3.41
CA GLU A 237 -18.36 -4.87 3.98
C GLU A 237 -18.35 -6.30 3.42
N GLU A 238 -18.27 -6.45 2.08
CA GLU A 238 -18.26 -7.76 1.42
C GLU A 238 -17.00 -8.57 1.77
N VAL A 239 -15.83 -7.93 1.69
CA VAL A 239 -14.54 -8.60 1.82
C VAL A 239 -14.27 -9.01 3.27
N LEU A 240 -14.61 -8.15 4.24
CA LEU A 240 -14.44 -8.45 5.66
C LEU A 240 -15.42 -9.53 6.11
N ALA A 241 -16.68 -9.48 5.68
CA ALA A 241 -17.67 -10.52 6.00
C ALA A 241 -17.26 -11.90 5.46
N GLU A 242 -16.67 -11.96 4.26
CA GLU A 242 -16.10 -13.20 3.73
C GLU A 242 -14.94 -13.72 4.59
N TYR A 243 -14.02 -12.84 4.99
CA TYR A 243 -12.85 -13.24 5.78
C TYR A 243 -13.25 -13.68 7.19
N GLU A 244 -14.13 -12.95 7.87
CA GLU A 244 -14.62 -13.27 9.21
C GLU A 244 -15.30 -14.64 9.28
N ALA A 245 -15.92 -15.10 8.19
CA ALA A 245 -16.49 -16.45 8.11
C ALA A 245 -15.46 -17.59 8.30
N ARG A 246 -14.16 -17.30 8.14
CA ARG A 246 -13.06 -18.24 8.40
C ARG A 246 -12.78 -18.44 9.89
N ASN A 247 -13.24 -17.53 10.76
CA ASN A 247 -13.04 -17.54 12.22
C ASN A 247 -11.56 -17.64 12.66
N GLU A 248 -10.65 -17.00 11.94
CA GLU A 248 -9.21 -16.96 12.26
C GLU A 248 -8.86 -15.81 13.21
N TYR A 249 -9.14 -14.57 12.81
CA TYR A 249 -8.97 -13.37 13.63
C TYR A 249 -10.33 -12.74 13.98
N PRO A 250 -10.70 -12.64 15.27
CA PRO A 250 -11.90 -11.91 15.68
C PRO A 250 -11.71 -10.40 15.49
N ASP A 251 -12.82 -9.70 15.18
CA ASP A 251 -12.87 -8.24 15.07
C ASP A 251 -11.82 -7.63 14.12
N VAL A 252 -11.47 -8.36 13.05
CA VAL A 252 -10.37 -8.00 12.12
C VAL A 252 -10.54 -6.59 11.54
N ALA A 253 -11.77 -6.16 11.33
CA ALA A 253 -12.10 -4.83 10.80
C ALA A 253 -11.55 -3.68 11.66
N ASP A 254 -11.41 -3.87 12.97
CA ASP A 254 -10.96 -2.81 13.88
C ASP A 254 -9.43 -2.69 13.94
N TYR A 255 -8.71 -3.74 13.55
CA TYR A 255 -7.26 -3.85 13.72
C TYR A 255 -6.48 -3.93 12.42
N LEU A 256 -7.14 -4.07 11.26
CA LEU A 256 -6.48 -4.19 9.97
C LEU A 256 -5.87 -2.84 9.54
N VAL A 257 -4.54 -2.80 9.51
CA VAL A 257 -3.75 -1.63 9.10
C VAL A 257 -2.82 -2.04 7.98
N LYS A 258 -2.84 -1.29 6.87
CA LYS A 258 -1.91 -1.51 5.77
C LYS A 258 -0.47 -1.44 6.27
N ASP A 259 0.32 -2.46 5.97
CA ASP A 259 1.73 -2.63 6.37
C ASP A 259 1.97 -2.56 7.90
N GLY A 260 0.91 -2.77 8.70
CA GLY A 260 0.98 -2.82 10.16
C GLY A 260 1.17 -4.24 10.71
N SER A 261 1.15 -4.36 12.05
CA SER A 261 1.26 -5.64 12.78
C SER A 261 0.13 -6.63 12.48
N LEU A 262 -1.04 -6.16 12.04
CA LEU A 262 -2.09 -6.98 11.46
C LEU A 262 -2.48 -6.33 10.13
N CYS A 263 -2.17 -6.98 9.02
CA CYS A 263 -2.36 -6.42 7.68
C CYS A 263 -3.06 -7.40 6.74
N GLY A 264 -3.77 -6.85 5.77
CA GLY A 264 -4.49 -7.61 4.77
C GLY A 264 -3.75 -7.62 3.43
N TYR A 265 -3.97 -8.66 2.64
CA TYR A 265 -3.51 -8.81 1.26
C TYR A 265 -4.74 -9.01 0.38
N LEU A 266 -4.95 -8.05 -0.51
CA LEU A 266 -6.13 -8.04 -1.35
C LEU A 266 -5.89 -8.78 -2.67
N PHE A 267 -6.80 -9.69 -2.99
CA PHE A 267 -6.81 -10.45 -4.23
C PHE A 267 -8.10 -10.19 -4.99
N ARG A 268 -8.06 -10.32 -6.33
CA ARG A 268 -9.24 -10.24 -7.19
C ARG A 268 -9.30 -11.43 -8.13
N CYS A 269 -10.46 -12.08 -8.22
CA CYS A 269 -10.67 -13.17 -9.15
C CYS A 269 -10.62 -12.66 -10.61
N LEU A 270 -9.81 -13.31 -11.43
CA LEU A 270 -9.67 -12.99 -12.86
C LEU A 270 -10.95 -13.26 -13.68
N HIS A 271 -11.86 -14.08 -13.16
CA HIS A 271 -13.05 -14.54 -13.87
C HIS A 271 -14.33 -13.82 -13.43
N CYS A 272 -14.59 -13.76 -12.12
CA CYS A 272 -15.80 -13.14 -11.58
C CYS A 272 -15.59 -11.71 -11.06
N GLY A 273 -14.34 -11.25 -10.93
CA GLY A 273 -14.02 -9.92 -10.42
C GLY A 273 -14.24 -9.73 -8.91
N LYS A 274 -14.63 -10.78 -8.18
CA LYS A 274 -14.81 -10.74 -6.72
C LYS A 274 -13.47 -10.53 -6.02
N HIS A 275 -13.49 -9.76 -4.94
CA HIS A 275 -12.34 -9.51 -4.09
C HIS A 275 -12.27 -10.50 -2.94
N HIS A 276 -11.06 -10.92 -2.59
CA HIS A 276 -10.77 -11.86 -1.51
C HIS A 276 -9.64 -11.30 -0.64
N LEU A 277 -9.69 -11.59 0.66
CA LEU A 277 -8.71 -11.09 1.63
C LEU A 277 -7.94 -12.26 2.25
N TRP A 278 -6.63 -12.10 2.34
CA TRP A 278 -5.79 -12.85 3.27
C TRP A 278 -5.32 -11.90 4.37
N VAL A 279 -5.22 -12.36 5.61
CA VAL A 279 -4.75 -11.54 6.74
C VAL A 279 -3.60 -12.26 7.42
N ASP A 280 -2.62 -11.47 7.83
CA ASP A 280 -1.42 -11.96 8.47
C ASP A 280 -0.93 -10.99 9.55
N ALA A 281 -0.16 -11.51 10.51
CA ALA A 281 0.37 -10.76 11.65
C ALA A 281 1.87 -11.00 11.91
N ASP A 282 2.53 -9.99 12.50
CA ASP A 282 3.95 -9.99 12.86
C ASP A 282 4.36 -10.93 14.02
#